data_AF-A0A379TRP0-F1
#
_entry.id   AF-A0A379TRP0-F1
#
_cell.length_a   1.000
_cell.length_b   1.000
_cell.length_c   1.000
_cell.angle_alpha   90.00
_cell.angle_beta   90.00
_cell.angle_gamma   90.00
#
_symmetry.space_group_name_H-M   'P 1'
#
loop_
_entity.id
_entity.type
_entity.pdbx_description
1 polymer ?
#
loop_
_entity_poly.entity_id
_entity_poly.type
_entity_poly.pdbx_seq_one_letter_code
_entity_poly.pdbx_strand_id
1 'polypeptide(L)'
;MSSRPSGKSRTLFGDEPWWVRDLAKETGTEEQLMRQALRQAAQQGIITAIVKDRYYRNDRIVAFANMIRELDQERGSTCAADFRDRLNVGRKLAIQILEYFDRIGFTRRRGNDHLLRDALLFPQKNEMFKLNKK
;
A
#
# COMPACT_ATOMS: atom_id res chain seq x y z
N MET A 1 -33.61 -18.77 -10.93
CA MET A 1 -33.04 -18.02 -9.80
C MET A 1 -31.54 -18.26 -9.72
N SER A 2 -30.80 -17.30 -9.13
CA SER A 2 -29.33 -17.24 -8.96
C SER A 2 -28.56 -16.51 -10.08
N SER A 3 -28.81 -15.20 -10.17
CA SER A 3 -27.89 -14.27 -10.83
C SER A 3 -26.60 -14.20 -10.01
N ARG A 4 -25.51 -14.77 -10.53
CA ARG A 4 -24.15 -14.53 -10.02
C ARG A 4 -23.89 -13.01 -10.03
N PRO A 5 -23.35 -12.41 -8.95
CA PRO A 5 -22.95 -11.01 -9.02
C PRO A 5 -21.75 -10.89 -9.97
N SER A 6 -21.95 -10.15 -11.06
CA SER A 6 -20.93 -9.80 -12.04
C SER A 6 -19.69 -9.23 -11.34
N GLY A 7 -18.51 -9.71 -11.73
CA GLY A 7 -17.22 -9.31 -11.17
C GLY A 7 -16.88 -7.83 -11.38
N LYS A 8 -17.45 -6.94 -10.56
CA LYS A 8 -17.11 -5.52 -10.48
C LYS A 8 -16.31 -5.14 -9.22
N SER A 9 -16.20 -6.01 -8.21
CA SER A 9 -15.43 -5.67 -7.00
C SER A 9 -13.91 -5.74 -7.22
N ARG A 10 -13.44 -6.57 -8.17
CA ARG A 10 -12.01 -6.74 -8.47
C ARG A 10 -11.40 -5.55 -9.25
N THR A 11 -12.22 -4.60 -9.69
CA THR A 11 -11.78 -3.46 -10.52
C THR A 11 -11.86 -2.09 -9.84
N LEU A 12 -12.36 -2.00 -8.60
CA LEU A 12 -12.41 -0.71 -7.90
C LEU A 12 -11.04 -0.29 -7.36
N PHE A 13 -10.30 -1.21 -6.77
CA PHE A 13 -8.95 -0.93 -6.32
C PHE A 13 -8.00 -0.99 -7.50
N GLY A 14 -7.71 0.16 -8.13
CA GLY A 14 -6.64 0.39 -9.10
C GLY A 14 -5.28 0.63 -8.44
N ASP A 15 -4.36 1.27 -9.17
CA ASP A 15 -3.02 1.59 -8.67
C ASP A 15 -2.99 2.77 -7.69
N GLU A 16 -4.10 3.50 -7.60
CA GLU A 16 -4.30 4.65 -6.74
C GLU A 16 -4.91 4.27 -5.38
N PRO A 17 -4.66 5.07 -4.32
CA PRO A 17 -5.23 4.84 -3.02
C PRO A 17 -6.70 5.27 -3.00
N TRP A 18 -7.52 4.51 -2.27
CA TRP A 18 -8.92 4.85 -2.08
C TRP A 18 -9.22 5.30 -0.66
N TRP A 19 -10.03 6.35 -0.54
CA TRP A 19 -10.63 6.72 0.71
C TRP A 19 -11.94 5.96 0.94
N VAL A 20 -12.20 5.58 2.19
CA VAL A 20 -13.48 4.97 2.61
C VAL A 20 -14.67 5.78 2.09
N ARG A 21 -14.66 7.10 2.28
CA ARG A 21 -15.75 7.99 1.88
C ARG A 21 -16.00 7.99 0.36
N ASP A 22 -14.95 7.87 -0.44
CA ASP A 22 -15.03 7.96 -1.90
C ASP A 22 -15.55 6.63 -2.44
N LEU A 23 -15.08 5.51 -1.90
CA LEU A 23 -15.65 4.18 -2.18
C LEU A 23 -17.12 4.09 -1.75
N ALA A 24 -17.44 4.58 -0.55
CA ALA A 24 -18.81 4.57 -0.03
C ALA A 24 -19.78 5.31 -0.95
N LYS A 25 -19.36 6.46 -1.47
CA LYS A 25 -20.11 7.23 -2.47
C LYS A 25 -20.25 6.47 -3.80
N GLU A 26 -19.14 5.93 -4.32
CA GLU A 26 -19.11 5.20 -5.60
C GLU A 26 -20.02 3.97 -5.59
N THR A 27 -20.10 3.27 -4.45
CA THR A 27 -20.91 2.05 -4.31
C THR A 27 -22.29 2.30 -3.72
N GLY A 28 -22.65 3.54 -3.37
CA GLY A 28 -23.93 3.87 -2.74
C GLY A 28 -24.13 3.22 -1.37
N THR A 29 -23.05 2.99 -0.63
CA THR A 29 -23.08 2.33 0.69
C THR A 29 -22.85 3.33 1.81
N GLU A 30 -23.39 3.05 3.00
CA GLU A 30 -23.14 3.86 4.19
C GLU A 30 -21.65 3.81 4.59
N GLU A 31 -21.09 4.95 5.01
CA GLU A 31 -19.64 5.09 5.22
C GLU A 31 -19.13 4.18 6.34
N GLN A 32 -19.91 4.00 7.41
CA GLN A 32 -19.51 3.12 8.51
C GLN A 32 -19.50 1.65 8.09
N LEU A 33 -20.49 1.20 7.31
CA LEU A 33 -20.50 -0.13 6.73
C LEU A 33 -19.30 -0.35 5.78
N MET A 34 -19.01 0.61 4.90
CA MET A 34 -17.83 0.54 4.03
C MET A 34 -16.53 0.44 4.84
N ARG A 35 -16.40 1.25 5.90
CA ARG A 35 -15.24 1.19 6.81
C ARG A 35 -15.07 -0.18 7.44
N GLN A 36 -16.16 -0.80 7.91
CA GLN A 36 -16.12 -2.14 8.50
C GLN A 36 -15.69 -3.18 7.46
N ALA A 37 -16.27 -3.15 6.26
CA ALA A 37 -15.92 -4.07 5.17
C ALA A 37 -14.44 -3.97 4.78
N LEU A 38 -13.91 -2.75 4.65
CA LEU A 38 -12.50 -2.53 4.31
C LEU A 38 -11.55 -2.94 5.43
N ARG A 39 -11.94 -2.80 6.70
CA ARG A 39 -11.16 -3.34 7.82
C ARG A 39 -11.07 -4.86 7.76
N GLN A 40 -12.15 -5.56 7.42
CA GLN A 40 -12.15 -7.01 7.24
C GLN A 40 -11.25 -7.41 6.07
N ALA A 41 -11.33 -6.71 4.93
CA ALA A 41 -10.44 -6.96 3.79
C ALA A 41 -8.95 -6.69 4.13
N ALA A 42 -8.67 -5.71 4.97
CA ALA A 42 -7.31 -5.44 5.46
C ALA A 42 -6.79 -6.53 6.39
N GLN A 43 -7.63 -7.07 7.28
CA GLN A 43 -7.28 -8.21 8.14
C GLN A 43 -6.96 -9.48 7.33
N GLN A 44 -7.60 -9.64 6.17
CA GLN A 44 -7.33 -10.73 5.23
C GLN A 44 -6.08 -10.47 4.35
N GLY A 45 -5.41 -9.33 4.50
CA GLY A 45 -4.21 -8.99 3.73
C GLY A 45 -4.48 -8.61 2.27
N ILE A 46 -5.73 -8.35 1.88
CA ILE A 46 -6.11 -7.97 0.50
C ILE A 46 -5.71 -6.51 0.23
N ILE A 47 -5.95 -5.66 1.23
CA ILE A 47 -5.63 -4.23 1.19
C ILE A 47 -4.89 -3.82 2.46
N THR A 48 -4.32 -2.62 2.45
CA THR A 48 -3.51 -2.09 3.55
C THR A 48 -3.83 -0.62 3.75
N ALA A 49 -4.14 -0.25 4.99
CA ALA A 49 -4.32 1.14 5.37
C ALA A 49 -2.96 1.80 5.65
N ILE A 50 -2.54 2.73 4.78
CA ILE A 50 -1.32 3.52 5.06
C ILE A 50 -1.58 4.59 6.13
N VAL A 51 -2.78 5.19 6.09
CA VAL A 51 -3.33 6.07 7.11
C VAL A 51 -4.79 5.74 7.33
N LYS A 52 -5.39 6.26 8.41
CA LYS A 52 -6.81 6.05 8.70
C LYS A 52 -7.67 6.36 7.48
N ASP A 53 -8.52 5.39 7.13
CA ASP A 53 -9.49 5.46 6.03
C ASP A 53 -8.90 5.59 4.62
N ARG A 54 -7.58 5.40 4.43
CA ARG A 54 -6.95 5.38 3.10
C ARG A 54 -6.22 4.06 2.84
N TYR A 55 -6.69 3.34 1.82
CA TYR A 55 -6.26 1.98 1.53
C TYR A 55 -5.57 1.86 0.17
N TYR A 56 -4.53 1.05 0.12
CA TYR A 56 -3.94 0.52 -1.10
C TYR A 56 -4.16 -0.99 -1.17
N ARG A 57 -4.07 -1.56 -2.37
CA ARG A 57 -3.89 -3.01 -2.50
C ARG A 57 -2.51 -3.43 -1.98
N ASN A 58 -2.41 -4.66 -1.49
CA ASN A 58 -1.16 -5.18 -0.92
C ASN A 58 -0.04 -5.28 -1.97
N ASP A 59 -0.34 -5.64 -3.23
CA ASP A 59 0.64 -5.66 -4.33
C ASP A 59 1.34 -4.30 -4.54
N ARG A 60 0.60 -3.20 -4.38
CA ARG A 60 1.16 -1.83 -4.43
C ARG A 60 2.06 -1.54 -3.23
N ILE A 61 1.72 -2.00 -2.03
CA ILE A 61 2.59 -1.87 -0.86
C ILE A 61 3.91 -2.62 -1.07
N VAL A 62 3.87 -3.84 -1.63
CA VAL A 62 5.07 -4.59 -2.00
C VAL A 62 5.91 -3.85 -3.04
N ALA A 63 5.27 -3.20 -4.03
CA ALA A 63 5.98 -2.36 -5.01
C ALA A 63 6.70 -1.17 -4.35
N PHE A 64 6.05 -0.49 -3.40
CA PHE A 64 6.68 0.60 -2.64
C PHE A 64 7.85 0.10 -1.79
N ALA A 65 7.72 -1.06 -1.15
CA ALA A 65 8.81 -1.67 -0.39
C ALA A 65 10.03 -1.96 -1.28
N ASN A 66 9.82 -2.44 -2.51
CA ASN A 66 10.92 -2.64 -3.48
C ASN A 66 11.58 -1.32 -3.88
N MET A 67 10.81 -0.26 -4.11
CA MET A 67 11.34 1.06 -4.43
C MET A 67 12.19 1.64 -3.28
N ILE A 68 11.79 1.41 -2.03
CA ILE A 68 12.60 1.79 -0.85
C ILE A 68 13.92 1.01 -0.84
N ARG A 69 13.92 -0.29 -1.16
CA ARG A 69 15.15 -1.09 -1.26
C ARG A 69 16.07 -0.59 -2.37
N GLU A 70 15.51 -0.22 -3.53
CA GLU A 70 16.29 0.36 -4.64
C GLU A 70 16.97 1.67 -4.19
N LEU A 71 16.22 2.58 -3.56
CA LEU A 71 16.78 3.84 -3.07
C LEU A 71 17.83 3.63 -1.97
N ASP A 72 17.60 2.68 -1.07
CA ASP A 72 18.56 2.29 -0.03
C ASP A 72 19.87 1.75 -0.63
N GLN A 73 19.79 0.93 -1.69
CA GLN A 73 20.99 0.45 -2.41
C GLN A 73 21.73 1.56 -3.15
N GLU A 74 21.01 2.51 -3.74
CA GLU A 74 21.60 3.63 -4.50
C GLU A 74 22.23 4.70 -3.59
N ARG A 75 21.62 4.97 -2.42
CA ARG A 75 21.91 6.16 -1.61
C ARG A 75 22.22 5.87 -0.14
N GLY A 76 22.00 4.66 0.33
CA GLY A 76 22.14 4.26 1.74
C GLY A 76 20.97 4.66 2.64
N SER A 77 19.97 5.36 2.11
CA SER A 77 18.73 5.72 2.78
C SER A 77 17.64 6.10 1.77
N THR A 78 16.40 6.17 2.24
CA THR A 78 15.31 6.80 1.48
C THR A 78 14.90 8.12 2.12
N CYS A 79 14.92 9.24 1.40
CA CYS A 79 14.30 10.48 1.85
C CYS A 79 12.95 10.72 1.16
N ALA A 80 12.10 11.57 1.75
CA ALA A 80 10.77 11.85 1.21
C ALA A 80 10.79 12.52 -0.18
N ALA A 81 11.85 13.26 -0.53
CA ALA A 81 11.98 13.89 -1.84
C ALA A 81 12.26 12.84 -2.92
N ASP A 82 13.29 12.02 -2.73
CA ASP A 82 13.65 10.96 -3.69
C ASP A 82 12.51 9.96 -3.89
N PHE A 83 11.87 9.54 -2.80
CA PHE A 83 10.74 8.61 -2.86
C PHE A 83 9.56 9.20 -3.63
N ARG A 84 9.23 10.47 -3.38
CA ARG A 84 8.17 11.20 -4.09
C ARG A 84 8.47 11.28 -5.59
N ASP A 85 9.69 11.66 -5.94
CA ASP A 85 10.09 11.91 -7.32
C ASP A 85 10.15 10.59 -8.11
N ARG A 86 10.61 9.51 -7.48
CA ARG A 86 10.60 8.15 -8.04
C ARG A 86 9.19 7.59 -8.22
N LEU A 87 8.30 7.83 -7.27
CA LEU A 87 6.91 7.34 -7.32
C LEU A 87 5.98 8.25 -8.16
N ASN A 88 6.45 9.45 -8.52
CA ASN A 88 5.68 10.49 -9.23
C ASN A 88 4.36 10.83 -8.53
N VAL A 89 4.41 11.14 -7.24
CA VAL A 89 3.25 11.51 -6.41
C VAL A 89 3.45 12.84 -5.69
N GLY A 90 2.41 13.33 -5.02
CA GLY A 90 2.55 14.49 -4.13
C GLY A 90 3.33 14.16 -2.84
N ARG A 91 4.06 15.15 -2.31
CA ARG A 91 4.86 15.03 -1.06
C ARG A 91 4.07 14.46 0.11
N LYS A 92 2.81 14.88 0.28
CA LYS A 92 1.95 14.41 1.36
C LYS A 92 1.72 12.89 1.29
N LEU A 93 1.49 12.36 0.10
CA LEU A 93 1.25 10.93 -0.09
C LEU A 93 2.54 10.13 0.13
N ALA A 94 3.67 10.63 -0.40
CA ALA A 94 4.98 10.02 -0.18
C ALA A 94 5.31 9.89 1.32
N ILE A 95 5.13 10.96 2.10
CA ILE A 95 5.38 10.95 3.55
C ILE A 95 4.46 9.94 4.24
N GLN A 96 3.17 9.90 3.92
CA GLN A 96 2.23 8.96 4.54
C GLN A 96 2.58 7.48 4.27
N ILE A 97 3.12 7.19 3.09
CA ILE A 97 3.61 5.85 2.76
C ILE A 97 4.87 5.53 3.58
N LEU A 98 5.82 6.45 3.67
CA LEU A 98 7.04 6.25 4.47
C LEU A 98 6.75 6.11 5.97
N GLU A 99 5.84 6.93 6.52
CA GLU A 99 5.38 6.83 7.91
C GLU A 99 4.68 5.50 8.19
N TYR A 100 3.95 4.96 7.21
CA TYR A 100 3.40 3.60 7.31
C TYR A 100 4.52 2.56 7.46
N PHE A 101 5.56 2.62 6.61
CA PHE A 101 6.69 1.71 6.66
C PHE A 101 7.52 1.85 7.95
N ASP A 102 7.65 3.07 8.48
CA ASP A 102 8.27 3.30 9.78
C ASP A 102 7.48 2.65 10.92
N ARG A 103 6.14 2.81 10.91
CA ARG A 103 5.26 2.30 11.96
C ARG A 103 5.27 0.78 12.06
N ILE A 104 5.38 0.08 10.94
CA ILE A 104 5.45 -1.39 10.90
C ILE A 104 6.88 -1.93 11.08
N GLY A 105 7.87 -1.05 11.16
CA GLY A 105 9.27 -1.42 11.36
C GLY A 105 10.04 -1.85 10.10
N PHE A 106 9.48 -1.65 8.91
CA PHE A 106 10.20 -1.90 7.65
C PHE A 106 11.36 -0.92 7.49
N THR A 107 11.09 0.36 7.78
CA THR A 107 12.07 1.43 7.85
C THR A 107 12.15 2.00 9.26
N ARG A 108 13.19 2.78 9.53
CA ARG A 108 13.30 3.63 10.71
C ARG A 108 13.71 5.03 10.30
N ARG A 109 12.92 6.02 10.72
CA ARG A 109 13.26 7.42 10.50
C ARG A 109 14.44 7.90 11.35
N ARG A 110 15.39 8.58 10.73
CA ARG A 110 16.51 9.32 11.35
C ARG A 110 16.63 10.68 10.66
N GLY A 111 16.08 11.73 11.27
CA GLY A 111 16.02 13.05 10.65
C GLY A 111 15.11 13.04 9.41
N ASN A 112 15.69 13.29 8.24
CA ASN A 112 14.98 13.28 6.95
C ASN A 112 15.05 11.93 6.23
N ASP A 113 15.87 11.02 6.74
CA ASP A 113 16.13 9.71 6.14
C ASP A 113 15.27 8.62 6.78
N HIS A 114 14.86 7.66 5.95
CA HIS A 114 14.23 6.41 6.32
C HIS A 114 15.22 5.30 5.99
N LEU A 115 15.81 4.72 7.03
CA LEU A 115 16.80 3.66 6.92
C LEU A 115 16.09 2.31 6.84
N LEU A 116 16.49 1.45 5.90
CA LEU A 116 15.95 0.10 5.82
C LEU A 116 16.33 -0.70 7.08
N ARG A 117 15.33 -1.33 7.71
CA ARG A 117 15.53 -2.08 8.98
C ARG A 117 15.29 -3.56 8.81
N ASP A 118 14.12 -3.94 8.28
CA ASP A 118 13.75 -5.34 8.06
C ASP A 118 13.44 -5.57 6.58
N ALA A 119 14.50 -5.86 5.82
CA ALA A 119 14.40 -6.05 4.38
C ALA A 119 13.56 -7.26 3.97
N LEU A 120 13.26 -8.19 4.87
CA LEU A 120 12.50 -9.42 4.58
C LEU A 120 11.02 -9.31 4.94
N LEU A 121 10.59 -8.21 5.58
CA LEU A 121 9.19 -8.03 6.00
C LEU A 121 8.20 -8.10 4.83
N PHE A 122 8.62 -7.70 3.63
CA PHE A 122 7.84 -7.85 2.40
C PHE A 122 8.55 -8.79 1.44
N PRO A 123 7.83 -9.64 0.70
CA PRO A 123 8.44 -10.47 -0.33
C PRO A 123 9.13 -9.59 -1.39
N GLN A 124 10.27 -10.05 -1.89
CA GLN A 124 10.92 -9.40 -3.02
C GLN A 124 10.18 -9.78 -4.31
N LYS A 125 10.12 -8.85 -5.28
CA LYS A 125 9.42 -9.09 -6.56
C LYS A 125 9.90 -10.38 -7.27
N ASN A 126 11.15 -10.77 -7.06
CA ASN A 126 11.76 -11.99 -7.62
C ASN A 126 11.22 -13.30 -7.01
N GLU A 127 10.58 -13.25 -5.83
CA GLU A 127 10.04 -14.44 -5.16
C GLU A 127 8.58 -14.71 -5.53
N MET A 128 7.79 -13.66 -5.81
CA MET A 128 6.38 -13.83 -6.24
C MET A 128 6.25 -14.61 -7.55
N PHE A 129 7.22 -14.51 -8.47
CA PHE A 129 7.22 -15.31 -9.70
C PHE A 129 7.60 -16.78 -9.49
N LYS A 130 8.27 -17.13 -8.39
CA LYS A 130 8.65 -18.52 -8.10
C LYS A 130 7.50 -19.31 -7.47
N LEU A 131 6.59 -18.64 -6.74
CA LEU A 131 5.46 -19.31 -6.08
C LEU A 131 4.36 -19.75 -7.07
N ASN A 132 4.20 -19.06 -8.19
CA ASN A 132 3.19 -19.37 -9.21
C ASN A 132 3.65 -20.38 -10.27
N LYS A 133 4.80 -21.05 -10.06
CA LYS A 133 5.35 -22.08 -10.95
C LYS A 133 5.36 -23.49 -10.35
N LYS A 134 4.59 -23.74 -9.29
CA LYS A 134 4.34 -25.09 -8.77
C LYS A 134 2.88 -25.48 -8.99
#